data_AF-A0A243S7R9-F1
#
_entry.id   AF-A0A243S7R9-F1
#
_cell.length_a   1.000
_cell.length_b   1.000
_cell.length_c   1.000
_cell.angle_alpha   90.00
_cell.angle_beta   90.00
_cell.angle_gamma   90.00
#
_symmetry.space_group_name_H-M   'P 1'
#
loop_
_entity.id
_entity.type
_entity.pdbx_description
1 polymer ?
#
loop_
_entity_poly.entity_id
_entity_poly.type
_entity_poly.pdbx_seq_one_letter_code
_entity_poly.pdbx_strand_id
1 'polypeptide(L)' 'MTRRQLTDEQWEFIEPYLPIGEYGPYPERLREQFEGVIWRFRSSAQWREMPSEFGPWATVYGRFRVWRDAGV' A
#
# COMPACT_ATOMS: atom_id res chain seq x y z
N MET A 1 -8.34 -5.17 14.19
CA MET A 1 -9.19 -5.12 12.98
C MET A 1 -9.12 -3.70 12.46
N THR A 2 -8.15 -3.43 11.60
CA THR A 2 -8.09 -2.14 10.93
C THR A 2 -9.16 -2.16 9.84
N ARG A 3 -10.02 -1.15 9.81
CA ARG A 3 -11.13 -1.08 8.87
C ARG A 3 -10.53 -0.95 7.46
N ARG A 4 -10.82 -1.89 6.55
CA ARG A 4 -10.52 -1.72 5.11
C ARG A 4 -11.04 -0.37 4.66
N GLN A 5 -10.14 0.45 4.13
CA GLN A 5 -10.42 1.85 3.84
C GLN A 5 -10.90 2.03 2.40
N LEU A 6 -10.51 1.14 1.50
CA LEU A 6 -10.92 1.18 0.11
C LEU A 6 -12.06 0.20 -0.16
N THR A 7 -13.11 0.69 -0.81
CA THR A 7 -14.09 -0.19 -1.45
C THR A 7 -13.46 -0.93 -2.63
N ASP A 8 -14.09 -2.01 -3.08
CA ASP A 8 -13.60 -2.76 -4.24
C ASP A 8 -13.59 -1.87 -5.50
N GLU A 9 -14.60 -1.03 -5.69
CA GLU A 9 -14.69 -0.06 -6.79
C GLU A 9 -13.55 0.97 -6.77
N GLN A 10 -13.24 1.52 -5.59
CA GLN A 10 -12.11 2.45 -5.44
C GLN A 10 -10.78 1.76 -5.72
N TRP A 11 -10.65 0.50 -5.29
CA TRP A 11 -9.46 -0.29 -5.56
C TRP A 11 -9.30 -0.57 -7.05
N GLU A 12 -10.34 -1.04 -7.74
CA GLU A 12 -10.34 -1.29 -9.18
C GLU A 12 -9.98 -0.04 -9.99
N PHE A 13 -10.39 1.14 -9.51
CA PHE A 13 -10.00 2.39 -10.13
C PHE A 13 -8.52 2.73 -9.91
N ILE A 14 -7.96 2.49 -8.72
CA ILE A 14 -6.58 2.88 -8.37
C ILE A 14 -5.55 1.90 -8.90
N GLU A 15 -5.83 0.60 -8.80
CA GLU A 15 -4.91 -0.50 -9.10
C GLU A 15 -4.16 -0.32 -10.43
N PRO A 16 -4.79 0.06 -11.55
CA PRO A 16 -4.11 0.17 -12.84
C PRO A 16 -3.06 1.28 -12.91
N TYR A 17 -3.12 2.27 -12.01
CA TYR A 17 -2.19 3.40 -11.98
C TYR A 17 -0.97 3.15 -11.11
N LEU A 18 -0.98 2.10 -10.29
CA LEU A 18 0.19 1.73 -9.52
C LEU A 18 1.24 1.15 -10.49
N PRO A 19 2.51 1.56 -10.42
CA PRO A 19 3.56 0.97 -11.22
C PRO A 19 3.83 -0.45 -10.69
N ILE A 20 3.15 -1.42 -11.29
CA ILE A 20 3.24 -2.84 -10.98
C ILE A 20 3.89 -3.51 -12.21
N GLY A 21 5.03 -4.18 -12.02
CA GLY A 21 5.69 -4.94 -13.08
C GLY A 21 7.12 -4.52 -13.44
N GLU A 22 7.57 -3.32 -13.07
CA GLU A 22 8.96 -2.90 -13.29
C GLU A 22 9.94 -3.53 -12.26
N TYR A 23 9.42 -3.99 -11.11
CA TYR A 23 10.23 -4.43 -9.95
C TYR A 23 9.89 -5.85 -9.44
N GLY A 24 9.26 -6.71 -10.26
CA GLY A 24 8.97 -8.10 -9.92
C GLY A 24 7.50 -8.52 -10.08
N PRO A 25 7.13 -9.74 -9.65
CA PRO A 25 5.80 -10.30 -9.86
C PRO A 25 4.70 -9.50 -9.15
N TYR A 26 3.48 -9.58 -9.69
CA TYR A 26 2.30 -8.93 -9.13
C TYR A 26 2.12 -9.38 -7.66
N PRO A 27 2.10 -8.46 -6.69
CA PRO A 27 2.05 -8.84 -5.29
C PRO A 27 0.65 -9.34 -4.93
N GLU A 28 0.52 -10.55 -4.40
CA GLU A 28 -0.76 -11.09 -3.91
C GLU A 28 -1.44 -10.19 -2.87
N ARG A 29 -0.64 -9.37 -2.17
CA ARG A 29 -1.07 -8.46 -1.11
C ARG A 29 -0.98 -6.97 -1.48
N LEU A 30 -1.09 -6.64 -2.76
CA LEU A 30 -0.89 -5.28 -3.25
C LEU A 30 -1.90 -4.30 -2.61
N ARG A 31 -3.17 -4.70 -2.53
CA ARG A 31 -4.23 -3.91 -1.90
C ARG A 31 -3.95 -3.65 -0.43
N GLU A 32 -3.60 -4.68 0.34
CA GLU A 32 -3.29 -4.54 1.76
C GLU A 32 -2.11 -3.61 1.99
N GLN A 33 -1.10 -3.65 1.12
CA GLN A 33 0.06 -2.76 1.24
C GLN A 33 -0.31 -1.32 0.92
N PHE A 34 -1.14 -1.10 -0.10
CA PHE A 34 -1.67 0.22 -0.41
C PHE A 34 -2.52 0.76 0.75
N GLU A 35 -3.38 -0.06 1.34
CA GLU A 35 -4.12 0.31 2.55
C GLU A 35 -3.21 0.62 3.74
N GLY A 36 -2.07 -0.08 3.87
CA GLY A 36 -1.04 0.24 4.86
C GLY A 36 -0.42 1.62 4.66
N VAL A 37 -0.21 2.04 3.40
CA VAL A 37 0.23 3.39 3.07
C VAL A 37 -0.82 4.42 3.47
N ILE A 38 -2.10 4.20 3.13
CA ILE A 38 -3.21 5.08 3.54
C ILE A 38 -3.27 5.17 5.07
N TRP A 39 -3.15 4.04 5.77
CA TRP A 39 -3.18 3.99 7.23
C TRP A 39 -2.07 4.86 7.83
N ARG A 40 -0.85 4.81 7.27
CA ARG A 40 0.26 5.67 7.72
C ARG A 40 -0.17 7.13 7.61
N PHE A 41 -0.59 7.57 6.43
CA PHE A 41 -0.92 8.99 6.19
C PHE A 41 -2.08 9.49 7.06
N ARG A 42 -3.03 8.62 7.39
CA ARG A 42 -4.15 8.95 8.27
C ARG A 42 -3.75 8.99 9.74
N SER A 43 -2.99 8.01 10.21
CA SER A 43 -2.72 7.82 11.63
C SER A 43 -1.60 8.72 12.16
N SER A 44 -0.78 9.30 11.27
CA SER A 44 0.45 10.05 11.62
C SER A 44 1.46 9.27 12.47
N ALA A 45 1.24 7.96 12.66
CA ALA A 45 2.07 7.05 13.40
C ALA A 45 3.31 6.64 12.60
N GLN A 46 4.29 6.02 13.28
CA GLN A 46 5.50 5.55 12.62
C GLN A 46 5.20 4.31 11.77
N TRP A 47 5.96 4.09 10.69
CA TRP A 47 5.86 2.88 9.88
C TRP A 47 6.00 1.60 10.70
N ARG A 48 6.81 1.62 11.77
CA ARG A 48 7.04 0.46 12.65
C ARG A 48 5.83 0.09 13.51
N GLU A 49 4.89 1.02 13.68
CA GLU A 49 3.63 0.81 14.42
C GLU A 49 2.52 0.32 13.51
N MET A 50 2.79 0.17 12.21
CA MET A 50 1.83 -0.29 11.24
C MET A 50 1.33 -1.70 11.58
N PRO A 51 0.00 -1.92 11.61
CA PRO A 51 -0.58 -3.24 11.82
C PRO A 51 -0.04 -4.28 10.83
N SER A 52 0.27 -5.48 11.33
CA SER A 52 0.80 -6.58 10.52
C SER A 52 -0.17 -7.13 9.47
N GLU A 53 -1.45 -6.77 9.56
CA GLU A 53 -2.47 -7.10 8.54
C GLU A 53 -2.13 -6.51 7.16
N PHE A 54 -1.43 -5.38 7.10
CA PHE A 54 -0.95 -4.76 5.86
C PHE A 54 0.33 -5.43 5.30
N GLY A 55 0.89 -6.39 6.04
CA GLY A 55 2.17 -7.03 5.75
C GLY A 55 3.35 -6.34 6.46
N PRO A 56 4.59 -6.79 6.19
CA PRO A 56 5.77 -6.21 6.81
C PRO A 56 5.94 -4.74 6.43
N TRP A 57 6.10 -3.86 7.43
CA TRP A 57 6.21 -2.41 7.22
C TRP A 57 7.35 -2.02 6.26
N ALA A 58 8.47 -2.76 6.28
CA ALA A 58 9.60 -2.51 5.40
C ALA A 58 9.24 -2.72 3.92
N THR A 59 8.42 -3.75 3.64
CA THR A 59 7.92 -4.05 2.30
C THR A 59 6.93 -2.98 1.82
N VAL A 60 5.99 -2.58 2.68
CA VAL A 60 5.04 -1.50 2.38
C VAL A 60 5.77 -0.19 2.09
N TYR A 61 6.73 0.18 2.95
CA TYR A 61 7.53 1.37 2.77
C TYR A 61 8.37 1.33 1.49
N GLY A 62 8.97 0.18 1.17
CA GLY A 62 9.72 -0.02 -0.08
C GLY A 62 8.84 0.25 -1.31
N ARG A 63 7.61 -0.26 -1.33
CA ARG A 63 6.64 0.01 -2.41
C ARG A 63 6.18 1.45 -2.44
N PHE A 64 5.85 2.04 -1.30
CA PHE A 64 5.52 3.46 -1.22
C PHE A 64 6.63 4.34 -1.83
N ARG A 65 7.90 4.02 -1.57
CA ARG A 65 9.02 4.74 -2.19
C ARG A 65 9.02 4.63 -3.71
N VAL A 66 8.78 3.44 -4.26
CA VAL A 66 8.67 3.24 -5.71
C VAL A 66 7.53 4.06 -6.30
N TRP A 67 6.34 4.02 -5.69
CA TRP A 67 5.18 4.79 -6.14
C TRP A 67 5.45 6.30 -6.12
N ARG A 68 6.00 6.79 -5.01
CA ARG A 68 6.42 8.19 -4.86
C ARG A 68 7.42 8.60 -5.94
N ASP A 69 8.43 7.77 -6.19
CA ASP A 69 9.49 8.08 -7.17
C ASP A 69 8.97 8.00 -8.62
N ALA A 70 7.89 7.24 -8.86
CA ALA A 70 7.17 7.20 -10.12
C ALA A 70 6.13 8.33 -10.30
N GLY A 71 5.89 9.16 -9.27
CA GLY A 71 4.95 10.27 -9.32
C GLY A 71 3.48 9.91 -9.11
N VAL A 72 3.21 8.76 -8.48
CA VAL A 72 1.87 8.36 -7.98
C VAL A 72 1.61 8.97 -6.61
#